data_AF-A0AAV5BKB1-F1
#
_entry.id   AF-A0AAV5BKB1-F1
#
_cell.length_a   1.000
_cell.length_b   1.000
_cell.length_c   1.000
_cell.angle_alpha   90.00
_cell.angle_beta   90.00
_cell.angle_gamma   90.00
#
_symmetry.space_group_name_H-M   'P 1'
#
loop_
_entity.id
_entity.type
_entity.pdbx_description
1 polymer ?
#
loop_
_entity_poly.entity_id
_entity_poly.type
_entity_poly.pdbx_seq_one_letter_code
_entity_poly.pdbx_strand_id
1 'polypeptide(L)'
;MTDLLPRDVLTDILRRVAPCGLAISRCVCKPWCNIIDTHRLLHVDLLPHLIGGIFINFHDLCLSSEFFSRPSTGPIVSGNFNYLPHASVVRDHCNGLLLLHCYAYEPATLYYVVNPTTQEDDVDLGMVDVGNLYLAFDPTLSSHFEVLLIPKASASRHRTELDPRVKGMEWPSSPYMLHVFSSRAKQWKERPFVRGDEAAGTLTNLRPG
;
A
#
# COMPACT_ATOMS: atom_id res chain seq x y z
N MET A 1 30.38 36.77 12.73
CA MET A 1 31.19 35.55 12.62
C MET A 1 30.25 34.41 12.96
N THR A 2 29.60 33.83 11.96
CA THR A 2 28.55 32.82 12.15
C THR A 2 29.18 31.44 12.08
N ASP A 3 29.21 30.75 13.22
CA ASP A 3 29.67 29.37 13.35
C ASP A 3 28.74 28.44 12.56
N LEU A 4 29.14 28.13 11.33
CA LEU A 4 28.49 27.12 10.52
C LEU A 4 28.99 25.75 10.99
N LEU A 5 28.07 24.91 11.46
CA LEU A 5 28.33 23.50 11.71
C LEU A 5 29.02 22.86 10.49
N PRO A 6 30.08 22.06 10.70
CA PRO A 6 30.74 21.30 9.63
C PRO A 6 29.74 20.42 8.86
N ARG A 7 29.93 20.32 7.53
CA ARG A 7 28.98 19.66 6.61
C ARG A 7 28.77 18.18 6.94
N ASP A 8 29.82 17.51 7.35
CA ASP A 8 29.86 16.13 7.81
C ASP A 8 28.99 15.92 9.07
N VAL A 9 29.12 16.79 10.06
CA VAL A 9 28.30 16.76 11.29
C VAL A 9 26.82 16.97 10.97
N LEU A 10 26.51 17.95 10.12
CA LEU A 10 25.13 18.21 9.68
C LEU A 10 24.53 17.03 8.92
N THR A 11 25.32 16.35 8.08
CA THR A 11 24.88 15.15 7.35
C THR A 11 24.53 14.03 8.33
N ASP A 12 25.34 13.82 9.36
CA ASP A 12 25.10 12.81 10.39
C ASP A 12 23.91 13.13 11.30
N ILE A 13 23.58 14.41 11.49
CA ILE A 13 22.35 14.82 12.16
C ILE A 13 21.15 14.48 11.27
N LEU A 14 21.17 14.91 10.00
CA LEU A 14 20.07 14.70 9.06
C LEU A 14 19.77 13.21 8.83
N ARG A 15 20.79 12.33 8.84
CA ARG A 15 20.64 10.86 8.78
C ARG A 15 19.83 10.26 9.93
N ARG A 16 19.73 10.94 11.07
CA ARG A 16 19.01 10.46 12.26
C ARG A 16 17.60 11.03 12.37
N VAL A 17 17.23 11.95 11.48
CA VAL A 17 15.90 12.56 11.46
C VAL A 17 14.92 11.58 10.80
N ALA A 18 13.68 11.52 11.29
CA ALA A 18 12.64 10.75 10.64
C ALA A 18 12.37 11.28 9.20
N PRO A 19 11.90 10.45 8.26
CA PRO A 19 11.76 10.86 6.86
C PRO A 19 10.85 12.10 6.67
N CYS A 20 9.77 12.25 7.45
CA CYS A 20 8.94 13.45 7.44
C CYS A 20 9.71 14.73 7.85
N GLY A 21 10.56 14.64 8.87
CA GLY A 21 11.41 15.74 9.31
C GLY A 21 12.52 16.08 8.31
N LEU A 22 13.02 15.07 7.59
CA LEU A 22 13.95 15.24 6.47
C LEU A 22 13.29 15.99 5.29
N ALA A 23 12.04 15.67 4.96
CA ALA A 23 11.27 16.37 3.92
C ALA A 23 11.05 17.85 4.26
N ILE A 24 10.72 18.15 5.52
CA ILE A 24 10.61 19.54 6.01
C ILE A 24 11.98 20.24 5.97
N SER A 25 13.04 19.56 6.42
CA SER A 25 14.42 20.07 6.42
C SER A 25 14.92 20.42 5.02
N ARG A 26 14.51 19.67 3.99
CA ARG A 26 14.80 19.94 2.58
C ARG A 26 14.28 21.30 2.12
N CYS A 27 13.16 21.75 2.67
CA CYS A 27 12.52 23.04 2.32
C CYS A 27 13.12 24.25 3.06
N VAL A 28 13.98 24.04 4.07
CA VAL A 28 14.50 25.13 4.91
C VAL A 28 15.53 25.99 4.17
N CYS A 29 16.53 25.37 3.53
CA CYS A 29 17.54 26.09 2.76
C CYS A 29 18.27 25.23 1.72
N LYS A 30 18.87 25.87 0.71
CA LYS A 30 19.61 25.20 -0.38
C LYS A 30 20.75 24.28 0.10
N PRO A 31 21.59 24.66 1.08
CA PRO A 31 22.63 23.76 1.60
C PRO A 31 22.09 22.45 2.18
N TRP A 32 20.96 22.51 2.90
CA TRP A 32 20.32 21.33 3.48
C TRP A 32 19.70 20.46 2.39
N CYS A 33 18.96 21.06 1.46
CA CYS A 33 18.44 20.38 0.28
C CYS A 33 19.53 19.62 -0.47
N ASN A 34 20.68 20.27 -0.73
CA ASN A 34 21.80 19.64 -1.43
C ASN A 34 22.38 18.45 -0.67
N ILE A 35 22.54 18.54 0.65
CA ILE A 35 23.06 17.42 1.47
C ILE A 35 22.08 16.24 1.39
N ILE A 36 20.79 16.51 1.57
CA ILE A 36 19.73 15.50 1.54
C ILE A 36 19.67 14.82 0.17
N ASP A 37 19.72 15.58 -0.91
CA ASP A 37 19.62 15.07 -2.29
C ASP A 37 20.90 14.34 -2.72
N THR A 38 22.09 14.87 -2.39
CA THR A 38 23.38 14.26 -2.74
C THR A 38 23.60 12.93 -2.04
N HIS A 39 23.20 12.84 -0.77
CA HIS A 39 23.32 11.62 0.02
C HIS A 39 22.07 10.74 -0.04
N ARG A 40 21.06 11.12 -0.85
CA ARG A 40 19.78 10.40 -1.00
C ARG A 40 19.14 10.04 0.35
N LEU A 41 19.20 10.98 1.31
CA LEU A 41 18.71 10.76 2.68
C LEU A 41 17.19 10.69 2.72
N LEU A 42 16.52 11.38 1.79
CA LEU A 42 15.16 11.06 1.41
C LEU A 42 15.25 10.06 0.26
N HIS A 43 14.64 8.89 0.43
CA HIS A 43 14.38 8.03 -0.71
C HIS A 43 13.63 8.89 -1.74
N VAL A 44 14.15 8.92 -2.97
CA VAL A 44 13.67 9.78 -4.07
C VAL A 44 12.17 9.55 -4.37
N ASP A 45 11.62 8.45 -3.86
CA ASP A 45 10.26 7.96 -4.06
C ASP A 45 9.23 8.44 -3.01
N LEU A 46 9.64 9.23 -2.01
CA LEU A 46 8.78 9.67 -0.91
C LEU A 46 7.73 10.74 -1.27
N LEU A 47 7.81 11.31 -2.47
CA LEU A 47 6.83 12.28 -2.96
C LEU A 47 6.47 11.92 -4.40
N PRO A 48 5.47 11.05 -4.64
CA PRO A 48 4.86 10.93 -5.95
C PRO A 48 3.94 12.15 -6.14
N HIS A 49 4.53 13.34 -6.32
CA HIS A 49 3.75 14.54 -6.66
C HIS A 49 3.31 14.56 -8.13
N LEU A 50 3.66 13.51 -8.89
CA LEU A 50 3.26 13.32 -10.28
C LEU A 50 2.70 11.92 -10.44
N ILE A 51 1.48 11.84 -11.00
CA ILE A 51 0.88 10.57 -11.42
C ILE A 51 1.72 10.05 -12.60
N GLY A 52 2.53 9.01 -12.34
CA GLY A 52 3.43 8.42 -13.34
C GLY A 52 2.74 7.55 -14.39
N GLY A 53 1.48 7.16 -14.15
CA GLY A 53 0.68 6.34 -15.04
C GLY A 53 -0.49 5.67 -14.33
N ILE A 54 -1.17 4.77 -15.02
CA ILE A 54 -2.29 3.97 -14.52
C ILE A 54 -2.07 2.49 -14.82
N PHE A 55 -2.50 1.61 -13.92
CA PHE A 55 -2.59 0.17 -14.18
C PHE A 55 -4.02 -0.21 -14.55
N ILE A 56 -4.19 -1.04 -15.57
CA ILE A 56 -5.50 -1.54 -16.02
C ILE A 56 -5.53 -3.07 -15.90
N ASN A 57 -6.59 -3.58 -15.26
CA ASN A 57 -6.82 -5.02 -15.10
C ASN A 57 -7.76 -5.53 -16.20
N PHE A 58 -7.27 -6.46 -17.03
CA PHE A 58 -8.08 -7.12 -18.06
C PHE A 58 -8.59 -8.47 -17.56
N HIS A 59 -9.63 -8.44 -16.72
CA HIS A 59 -10.16 -9.62 -16.04
C HIS A 59 -10.65 -10.74 -16.98
N ASP A 60 -11.15 -10.39 -18.17
CA ASP A 60 -11.70 -11.37 -19.13
C ASP A 60 -10.62 -12.08 -19.96
N LEU A 61 -9.37 -11.60 -19.92
CA LEU A 61 -8.28 -12.11 -20.76
C LEU A 61 -7.26 -12.95 -19.97
N CYS A 62 -7.43 -13.12 -18.66
CA CYS A 62 -6.45 -13.77 -17.76
C CYS A 62 -5.03 -13.20 -17.92
N LEU A 63 -4.90 -11.93 -18.29
CA LEU A 63 -3.63 -11.24 -18.48
C LEU A 63 -3.20 -10.55 -17.19
N SER A 64 -1.89 -10.34 -17.05
CA SER A 64 -1.35 -9.44 -16.03
C SER A 64 -1.85 -8.02 -16.27
N SER A 65 -1.90 -7.21 -15.21
CA SER A 65 -2.22 -5.79 -15.35
C SER A 65 -1.24 -5.08 -16.28
N GLU A 66 -1.75 -4.18 -17.11
CA GLU A 66 -0.93 -3.38 -18.02
C GLU A 66 -0.74 -1.97 -17.48
N PHE A 67 0.48 -1.45 -17.58
CA PHE A 67 0.82 -0.08 -17.18
C PHE A 67 0.79 0.87 -18.37
N PHE A 68 0.01 1.94 -18.25
CA PHE A 68 -0.05 3.01 -19.22
C PHE A 68 0.53 4.29 -18.61
N SER A 69 1.54 4.86 -19.25
CA SER A 69 2.15 6.12 -18.85
C SER A 69 2.12 7.13 -20.00
N ARG A 70 2.34 8.41 -19.66
CA ARG A 70 2.35 9.47 -20.67
C ARG A 70 3.60 9.35 -21.55
N PRO A 71 3.47 9.32 -22.90
CA PRO A 71 4.61 9.12 -23.81
C PRO A 71 5.74 10.14 -23.65
N SER A 72 5.39 11.38 -23.26
CA SER A 72 6.32 12.51 -23.13
C SER A 72 7.34 12.37 -21.99
N THR A 73 7.09 11.51 -21.01
CA THR A 73 7.93 11.33 -19.82
C THR A 73 8.60 9.96 -19.74
N GLY A 74 8.18 9.01 -20.59
CA GLY A 74 8.56 7.60 -20.48
C GLY A 74 8.07 6.96 -19.17
N PRO A 75 8.09 5.62 -19.07
CA PRO A 75 7.74 4.95 -17.82
C PRO A 75 8.89 5.12 -16.80
N ILE A 76 8.62 5.83 -15.70
CA ILE A 76 9.50 5.86 -14.52
C ILE A 76 9.51 4.50 -13.80
N VAL A 77 8.43 3.75 -13.98
CA VAL A 77 8.11 2.51 -13.28
C VAL A 77 7.90 1.41 -14.33
N SER A 78 8.44 0.22 -14.08
CA SER A 78 8.20 -0.93 -14.95
C SER A 78 6.80 -1.49 -14.71
N GLY A 79 5.97 -1.51 -15.76
CA GLY A 79 4.70 -2.24 -15.74
C GLY A 79 4.83 -3.73 -16.02
N ASN A 80 6.05 -4.22 -16.14
CA ASN A 80 6.31 -5.59 -16.54
C ASN A 80 6.37 -6.49 -15.30
N PHE A 81 5.42 -7.42 -15.18
CA PHE A 81 5.35 -8.42 -14.11
C PHE A 81 5.95 -9.78 -14.49
N ASN A 82 6.75 -9.87 -15.56
CA ASN A 82 7.31 -11.14 -16.05
C ASN A 82 8.30 -11.82 -15.08
N TYR A 83 8.73 -11.12 -14.02
CA TYR A 83 9.52 -11.71 -12.94
C TYR A 83 8.65 -12.52 -11.96
N LEU A 84 7.34 -12.30 -11.96
CA LEU A 84 6.41 -13.09 -11.16
C LEU A 84 6.08 -14.40 -11.88
N PRO A 85 5.87 -15.50 -11.12
CA PRO A 85 5.71 -16.83 -11.70
C PRO A 85 4.41 -17.01 -12.49
N HIS A 86 3.37 -16.18 -12.25
CA HIS A 86 2.10 -16.26 -12.98
C HIS A 86 1.50 -14.88 -13.26
N ALA A 87 0.47 -14.89 -14.11
CA ALA A 87 -0.32 -13.71 -14.43
C ALA A 87 -0.88 -13.06 -13.14
N SER A 88 -0.63 -11.77 -12.99
CA SER A 88 -0.87 -11.04 -11.75
C SER A 88 -1.66 -9.77 -12.00
N VAL A 89 -2.70 -9.55 -11.19
CA VAL A 89 -3.54 -8.35 -11.26
C VAL A 89 -3.33 -7.44 -10.05
N VAL A 90 -3.27 -6.14 -10.29
CA VAL A 90 -3.16 -5.12 -9.25
C VAL A 90 -4.49 -5.01 -8.50
N ARG A 91 -4.45 -5.23 -7.19
CA ARG A 91 -5.62 -5.12 -6.28
C ARG A 91 -5.69 -3.78 -5.60
N ASP A 92 -4.55 -3.25 -5.21
CA ASP A 92 -4.44 -1.96 -4.54
C ASP A 92 -3.04 -1.36 -4.75
N HIS A 93 -2.90 -0.07 -4.43
CA HIS A 93 -1.62 0.63 -4.46
C HIS A 93 -1.54 1.65 -3.33
N CYS A 94 -0.35 1.84 -2.75
CA CYS A 94 -0.15 2.85 -1.71
C CYS A 94 1.30 3.33 -1.71
N ASN A 95 1.50 4.65 -1.86
CA ASN A 95 2.82 5.33 -1.78
C ASN A 95 3.95 4.60 -2.53
N GLY A 96 3.67 4.18 -3.77
CA GLY A 96 4.65 3.55 -4.66
C GLY A 96 4.70 2.03 -4.58
N LEU A 97 4.04 1.39 -3.62
CA LEU A 97 3.92 -0.07 -3.55
C LEU A 97 2.63 -0.54 -4.24
N LEU A 98 2.68 -1.75 -4.82
CA LEU A 98 1.54 -2.43 -5.45
C LEU A 98 1.21 -3.70 -4.69
N LEU A 99 -0.07 -3.92 -4.42
CA LEU A 99 -0.60 -5.20 -3.95
C LEU A 99 -1.11 -5.99 -5.16
N LEU A 100 -0.50 -7.14 -5.41
CA LEU A 100 -0.80 -8.00 -6.54
C LEU A 100 -1.54 -9.27 -6.10
N HIS A 101 -2.41 -9.75 -6.97
CA HIS A 101 -3.11 -11.02 -6.87
C HIS A 101 -2.71 -11.91 -8.05
N CYS A 102 -2.08 -13.03 -7.75
CA CYS A 102 -1.49 -13.94 -8.73
C CYS A 102 -2.42 -15.14 -8.95
N TYR A 103 -2.81 -15.38 -10.20
CA TYR A 103 -3.60 -16.55 -10.58
C TYR A 103 -2.68 -17.77 -10.68
N ALA A 104 -2.49 -18.50 -9.59
CA ALA A 104 -1.86 -19.80 -9.66
C ALA A 104 -2.88 -20.87 -10.06
N TYR A 105 -2.47 -21.82 -10.91
CA TYR A 105 -3.18 -23.09 -11.00
C TYR A 105 -3.04 -23.81 -9.65
N GLU A 106 -4.14 -24.35 -9.15
CA GLU A 106 -4.33 -24.90 -7.79
C GLU A 106 -3.10 -25.40 -7.02
N PRO A 107 -3.07 -25.22 -5.67
CA PRO A 107 -4.23 -24.92 -4.81
C PRO A 107 -4.17 -23.56 -4.10
N ALA A 108 -3.21 -22.68 -4.42
CA ALA A 108 -3.03 -21.44 -3.67
C ALA A 108 -3.02 -20.22 -4.59
N THR A 109 -4.08 -19.41 -4.51
CA THR A 109 -3.99 -18.00 -4.87
C THR A 109 -2.89 -17.34 -4.03
N LEU A 110 -2.02 -16.55 -4.66
CA LEU A 110 -0.91 -15.87 -3.97
C LEU A 110 -1.10 -14.35 -4.05
N TYR A 111 -0.74 -13.68 -2.96
CA TYR A 111 -0.76 -12.23 -2.89
C TYR A 111 0.65 -11.73 -2.57
N TYR A 112 1.09 -10.74 -3.33
CA TYR A 112 2.42 -10.15 -3.22
C TYR A 112 2.32 -8.65 -3.04
N VAL A 113 3.26 -8.08 -2.30
CA VAL A 113 3.51 -6.64 -2.34
C VAL A 113 4.85 -6.43 -3.05
N VAL A 114 4.83 -5.58 -4.08
CA VAL A 114 6.01 -5.29 -4.90
C VAL A 114 6.28 -3.80 -4.96
N ASN A 115 7.56 -3.46 -5.06
CA ASN A 115 7.99 -2.12 -5.45
C ASN A 115 8.33 -2.14 -6.94
N PRO A 116 7.49 -1.56 -7.81
CA PRO A 116 7.68 -1.62 -9.25
C PRO A 116 8.84 -0.72 -9.75
N THR A 117 9.39 0.15 -8.89
CA THR A 117 10.61 0.93 -9.17
C THR A 117 11.87 0.07 -9.00
N THR A 118 11.93 -0.78 -7.98
CA THR A 118 13.09 -1.65 -7.72
C THR A 118 12.94 -3.06 -8.31
N GLN A 119 11.73 -3.44 -8.74
CA GLN A 119 11.39 -4.81 -9.19
C GLN A 119 11.73 -5.87 -8.13
N GLU A 120 11.58 -5.49 -6.86
CA GLU A 120 11.79 -6.40 -5.73
C GLU A 120 10.45 -6.92 -5.21
N ASP A 121 10.40 -8.24 -5.02
CA ASP A 121 9.32 -8.95 -4.35
C ASP A 121 9.57 -8.89 -2.84
N ASP A 122 8.67 -8.28 -2.07
CA ASP A 122 8.91 -8.14 -0.64
C ASP A 122 8.39 -9.36 0.15
N VAL A 123 7.13 -9.76 -0.08
CA VAL A 123 6.50 -10.82 0.73
C VAL A 123 5.34 -11.53 0.02
N ASP A 124 5.37 -12.87 0.04
CA ASP A 124 4.17 -13.71 -0.12
C ASP A 124 3.33 -13.66 1.17
N LEU A 125 2.06 -13.29 1.04
CA LEU A 125 1.15 -13.17 2.18
C LEU A 125 0.51 -14.51 2.62
N GLY A 126 0.69 -15.60 1.86
CA GLY A 126 0.21 -16.94 2.21
C GLY A 126 -1.31 -17.05 2.39
N MET A 127 -2.09 -16.29 1.63
CA MET A 127 -3.55 -16.14 1.80
C MET A 127 -4.35 -16.71 0.62
N VAL A 128 -5.36 -17.54 0.93
CA VAL A 128 -6.29 -18.13 -0.06
C VAL A 128 -7.59 -17.33 -0.09
N ASP A 129 -7.75 -16.44 -1.07
CA ASP A 129 -8.97 -15.65 -1.40
C ASP A 129 -10.05 -15.48 -0.31
N VAL A 130 -9.80 -14.68 0.75
CA VAL A 130 -10.75 -14.49 1.88
C VAL A 130 -11.37 -13.07 1.94
N GLY A 131 -11.06 -12.13 1.06
CA GLY A 131 -11.68 -10.80 1.18
C GLY A 131 -11.10 -9.66 0.36
N ASN A 132 -11.43 -8.44 0.77
CA ASN A 132 -10.86 -7.22 0.20
C ASN A 132 -9.60 -6.87 1.00
N LEU A 133 -8.44 -7.08 0.39
CA LEU A 133 -7.14 -6.71 0.94
C LEU A 133 -6.80 -5.28 0.52
N TYR A 134 -6.29 -4.50 1.47
CA TYR A 134 -5.89 -3.11 1.26
C TYR A 134 -4.48 -2.87 1.78
N LEU A 135 -3.71 -2.11 1.02
CA LEU A 135 -2.32 -1.79 1.33
C LEU A 135 -2.25 -0.48 2.10
N ALA A 136 -1.59 -0.49 3.26
CA ALA A 136 -1.29 0.69 4.03
C ALA A 136 0.23 0.85 4.16
N PHE A 137 0.76 1.87 3.50
CA PHE A 137 2.17 2.19 3.55
C PHE A 137 2.36 3.69 3.64
N ASP A 138 2.92 4.17 4.75
CA ASP A 138 3.38 5.55 4.85
C ASP A 138 4.90 5.54 5.05
N PRO A 139 5.66 5.75 3.97
CA PRO A 139 7.12 5.73 4.02
C PRO A 139 7.68 6.92 4.82
N THR A 140 6.87 7.92 5.16
CA THR A 140 7.28 9.02 6.04
C THR A 140 7.32 8.61 7.52
N LEU A 141 6.56 7.56 7.88
CA LEU A 141 6.40 7.06 9.25
C LEU A 141 7.17 5.76 9.51
N SER A 142 7.29 4.89 8.50
CA SER A 142 7.84 3.54 8.65
C SER A 142 8.41 3.03 7.34
N SER A 143 9.52 2.30 7.37
CA SER A 143 10.03 1.53 6.23
C SER A 143 9.25 0.23 5.97
N HIS A 144 8.28 -0.09 6.83
CA HIS A 144 7.45 -1.29 6.75
C HIS A 144 6.01 -0.92 6.40
N PHE A 145 5.40 -1.74 5.55
CA PHE A 145 3.99 -1.65 5.19
C PHE A 145 3.13 -2.62 6.01
N GLU A 146 1.83 -2.36 5.99
CA GLU A 146 0.81 -3.27 6.51
C GLU A 146 -0.20 -3.62 5.41
N VAL A 147 -0.76 -4.82 5.46
CA VAL A 147 -1.88 -5.22 4.60
C VAL A 147 -3.07 -5.56 5.48
N LEU A 148 -4.19 -4.89 5.24
CA LEU A 148 -5.41 -5.07 6.01
C LEU A 148 -6.37 -5.97 5.23
N LEU A 149 -6.80 -7.05 5.84
CA LEU A 149 -7.91 -7.86 5.35
C LEU A 149 -9.20 -7.31 5.93
N ILE A 150 -10.01 -6.65 5.10
CA ILE A 150 -11.38 -6.27 5.46
C ILE A 150 -12.30 -7.42 5.01
N PRO A 151 -12.91 -8.15 5.97
CA PRO A 151 -13.85 -9.21 5.65
C PRO A 151 -14.99 -8.64 4.82
N LYS A 152 -15.39 -9.35 3.75
CA LYS A 152 -16.65 -9.01 3.08
C LYS A 152 -17.78 -9.30 4.05
N ALA A 153 -18.56 -8.27 4.41
CA ALA A 153 -19.81 -8.43 5.14
C ALA A 153 -20.83 -9.11 4.22
N SER A 154 -20.71 -10.44 4.05
CA SER A 154 -21.61 -11.36 3.36
C SER A 154 -22.48 -10.74 2.25
N ALA A 155 -21.88 -10.06 1.28
CA ALA A 155 -22.50 -9.79 -0.01
C ALA A 155 -21.60 -10.49 -1.03
N SER A 156 -21.75 -11.81 -1.10
CA SER A 156 -21.27 -12.53 -2.27
C SER A 156 -21.91 -11.86 -3.48
N ARG A 157 -21.13 -11.59 -4.52
CA ARG A 157 -21.65 -11.06 -5.80
C ARG A 157 -22.75 -11.95 -6.42
N HIS A 158 -22.97 -13.14 -5.85
CA HIS A 158 -23.98 -14.12 -6.25
C HIS A 158 -25.00 -14.46 -5.15
N ARG A 159 -24.94 -13.83 -3.96
CA ARG A 159 -25.98 -13.96 -2.93
C ARG A 159 -26.60 -12.60 -2.67
N THR A 160 -27.86 -12.48 -3.08
CA THR A 160 -28.71 -11.31 -2.91
C THR A 160 -29.05 -11.01 -1.44
N GLU A 161 -28.72 -11.92 -0.52
CA GLU A 161 -29.12 -11.85 0.88
C GLU A 161 -27.92 -11.90 1.84
N LEU A 162 -27.87 -10.93 2.75
CA LEU A 162 -26.96 -10.88 3.89
C LEU A 162 -27.21 -12.08 4.82
N ASP A 163 -26.15 -12.60 5.46
CA ASP A 163 -26.28 -13.62 6.50
C ASP A 163 -27.24 -13.09 7.60
N PRO A 164 -28.31 -13.83 7.96
CA PRO A 164 -29.23 -13.44 9.02
C PRO A 164 -28.54 -13.07 10.34
N ARG A 165 -27.34 -13.60 10.61
CA ARG A 165 -26.55 -13.31 11.82
C ARG A 165 -25.95 -11.92 11.87
N VAL A 166 -25.71 -11.30 10.71
CA VAL A 166 -25.15 -9.93 10.61
C VAL A 166 -26.23 -8.90 10.28
N LYS A 167 -27.44 -9.36 9.96
CA LYS A 167 -28.61 -8.53 9.74
C LYS A 167 -28.97 -7.80 11.04
N GLY A 168 -28.93 -6.47 11.02
CA GLY A 168 -29.22 -5.66 12.21
C GLY A 168 -27.98 -5.18 12.97
N MET A 169 -26.77 -5.58 12.57
CA MET A 169 -25.54 -5.06 13.17
C MET A 169 -25.22 -3.66 12.65
N GLU A 170 -24.72 -2.81 13.56
CA GLU A 170 -24.12 -1.54 13.20
C GLU A 170 -22.88 -1.75 12.32
N TRP A 171 -22.73 -0.89 11.33
CA TRP A 171 -21.61 -0.91 10.40
C TRP A 171 -20.79 0.39 10.46
N PRO A 172 -19.45 0.31 10.45
CA PRO A 172 -18.70 -0.87 10.88
C PRO A 172 -19.02 -1.17 12.37
N SER A 173 -18.99 -2.44 12.75
CA SER A 173 -19.15 -2.83 14.16
C SER A 173 -18.01 -2.22 14.99
N SER A 174 -18.25 -2.01 16.29
CA SER A 174 -17.24 -1.42 17.19
C SER A 174 -17.09 -2.28 18.44
N PRO A 175 -15.91 -2.87 18.71
CA PRO A 175 -14.71 -2.84 17.86
C PRO A 175 -14.87 -3.68 16.57
N TYR A 176 -14.27 -3.19 15.48
CA TYR A 176 -14.14 -3.91 14.22
C TYR A 176 -12.84 -4.70 14.22
N MET A 177 -12.90 -6.03 14.23
CA MET A 177 -11.70 -6.87 14.21
C MET A 177 -11.20 -7.04 12.77
N LEU A 178 -9.98 -6.57 12.51
CA LEU A 178 -9.27 -6.76 11.23
C LEU A 178 -8.10 -7.72 11.41
N HIS A 179 -7.82 -8.55 10.40
CA HIS A 179 -6.53 -9.21 10.29
C HIS A 179 -5.57 -8.27 9.56
N VAL A 180 -4.42 -8.02 10.16
CA VAL A 180 -3.40 -7.11 9.64
C VAL A 180 -2.09 -7.88 9.51
N PHE A 181 -1.57 -7.94 8.29
CA PHE A 181 -0.21 -8.36 8.02
C PHE A 181 0.74 -7.20 8.23
N SER A 182 1.91 -7.44 8.81
CA SER A 182 2.98 -6.45 8.93
C SER A 182 4.25 -6.94 8.28
N SER A 183 4.83 -6.18 7.34
CA SER A 183 6.08 -6.57 6.69
C SER A 183 7.27 -6.60 7.65
N ARG A 184 7.19 -5.83 8.76
CA ARG A 184 8.17 -5.86 9.85
C ARG A 184 8.24 -7.23 10.53
N ALA A 185 7.07 -7.82 10.81
CA ALA A 185 6.95 -9.02 11.60
C ALA A 185 6.69 -10.27 10.75
N LYS A 186 6.46 -10.09 9.44
CA LYS A 186 6.11 -11.09 8.43
C LYS A 186 5.02 -12.06 8.90
N GLN A 187 4.01 -11.54 9.58
CA GLN A 187 2.93 -12.34 10.15
C GLN A 187 1.62 -11.56 10.19
N TRP A 188 0.52 -12.30 10.16
CA TRP A 188 -0.83 -11.81 10.36
C TRP A 188 -1.16 -11.71 11.85
N LYS A 189 -1.83 -10.63 12.26
CA LYS A 189 -2.36 -10.45 13.62
C LYS A 189 -3.75 -9.85 13.57
N GLU A 190 -4.61 -10.26 14.49
CA GLU A 190 -5.87 -9.59 14.72
C GLU A 190 -5.65 -8.25 15.43
N ARG A 191 -6.34 -7.20 14.97
CA ARG A 191 -6.28 -5.86 15.55
C ARG A 191 -7.71 -5.30 15.67
N PRO A 192 -8.14 -4.89 16.89
CA PRO A 192 -9.41 -4.21 17.07
C PRO A 192 -9.31 -2.75 16.60
N PHE A 193 -10.31 -2.30 15.85
CA PHE A 193 -10.49 -0.91 15.46
C PHE A 193 -11.76 -0.37 16.12
N VAL A 194 -11.61 0.57 17.04
CA VAL A 194 -12.74 1.22 17.70
C VAL A 194 -13.19 2.40 16.85
N ARG A 195 -14.50 2.47 16.60
CA ARG A 195 -15.10 3.58 15.85
C ARG A 195 -14.99 4.87 16.67
N GLY A 196 -14.50 5.95 16.05
CA GLY A 196 -14.41 7.27 16.69
C GLY A 196 -15.74 8.03 16.73
N ASP A 197 -16.61 7.78 15.75
CA ASP A 197 -17.90 8.44 15.56
C ASP A 197 -19.10 7.47 15.66
N GLU A 198 -20.31 7.95 15.34
CA GLU A 198 -21.50 7.12 15.26
C GLU A 198 -21.43 6.08 14.13
N ALA A 199 -22.23 5.02 14.23
CA ALA A 199 -22.33 4.00 13.19
C ALA A 199 -22.76 4.62 11.85
N ALA A 200 -22.18 4.16 10.74
CA ALA A 200 -22.62 4.57 9.40
C ALA A 200 -24.05 4.09 9.10
N GLY A 201 -24.51 3.09 9.83
CA GLY A 201 -25.88 2.60 9.80
C GLY A 201 -25.94 1.14 10.21
N THR A 202 -27.07 0.50 9.91
CA THR A 202 -27.27 -0.92 10.16
C THR A 202 -27.13 -1.68 8.84
N LEU A 203 -26.52 -2.87 8.87
CA LEU A 203 -26.33 -3.73 7.68
C LEU A 203 -27.63 -4.05 6.93
N THR A 204 -28.80 -3.93 7.57
CA THR A 204 -30.12 -4.04 6.91
C THR A 204 -30.42 -2.93 5.90
N ASN A 205 -29.81 -1.75 6.07
CA ASN A 205 -30.11 -0.56 5.28
C ASN A 205 -29.08 -0.32 4.16
N LEU A 206 -27.98 -1.08 4.14
CA LEU A 206 -26.98 -1.05 3.09
C LEU A 206 -27.52 -1.80 1.87
N ARG A 207 -28.12 -1.08 0.93
CA ARG A 207 -28.47 -1.64 -0.38
C ARG A 207 -27.19 -1.93 -1.16
N PRO A 208 -27.03 -3.12 -1.78
CA PRO A 208 -26.01 -3.31 -2.79
C PRO A 208 -26.34 -2.37 -3.96
N GLY A 209 -25.41 -1.46 -4.28
CA GLY A 209 -25.45 -0.65 -5.50
C GLY A 209 -25.00 -1.44 -6.72
#